data_AF-A0A7K2Z8U9-F1
#
_entry.id   AF-A0A7K2Z8U9-F1
#
_cell.length_a   1.000
_cell.length_b   1.000
_cell.length_c   1.000
_cell.angle_alpha   90.00
_cell.angle_beta   90.00
_cell.angle_gamma   90.00
#
_symmetry.space_group_name_H-M   'P 1'
#
loop_
_entity.id
_entity.type
_entity.pdbx_description
1 polymer ?
#
loop_
_entity_poly.entity_id
_entity_poly.type
_entity_poly.pdbx_seq_one_letter_code
_entity_poly.pdbx_strand_id
1 'polypeptide(L)'
;MARPRKPLLSRDRIVEAASALVDAEGLDAVSTRRLAAVLGVSGPSLYNHFRNKDEILDAVADAVSVQVDLSMFEASDARDWREALHDWALSYRAALAAHPHIVPVLARGPGR
;
A
#
# COMPACT_ATOMS: atom_id res chain seq x y z
N MET A 1 27.62 -20.80 -11.41
CA MET A 1 26.38 -20.75 -10.61
C MET A 1 25.38 -19.84 -11.31
N ALA A 2 24.20 -20.34 -11.67
CA ALA A 2 23.16 -19.55 -12.34
C ALA A 2 22.65 -18.46 -11.38
N ARG A 3 22.78 -17.19 -11.77
CA ARG A 3 22.23 -16.06 -11.03
C ARG A 3 20.69 -16.16 -11.07
N PRO A 4 19.97 -16.05 -9.94
CA PRO A 4 18.52 -16.12 -9.94
C PRO A 4 17.94 -15.04 -10.87
N ARG A 5 17.01 -15.45 -11.75
CA ARG A 5 16.41 -14.61 -12.81
C ARG A 5 15.35 -13.62 -12.29
N LYS A 6 15.02 -13.66 -10.99
CA LYS A 6 14.22 -12.64 -10.32
C LYS A 6 15.16 -11.76 -9.48
N PRO A 7 15.17 -10.43 -9.67
CA PRO A 7 15.90 -9.57 -8.76
C PRO A 7 15.40 -9.83 -7.33
N LEU A 8 16.33 -9.96 -6.38
CA LEU A 8 16.00 -10.22 -4.98
C LEU A 8 15.14 -9.12 -4.35
N LEU A 9 15.04 -7.95 -5.00
CA LEU A 9 14.31 -6.79 -4.53
C LEU A 9 13.47 -6.22 -5.68
N SER A 10 12.19 -5.92 -5.40
CA SER A 10 11.26 -5.25 -6.31
C SER A 10 10.42 -4.25 -5.51
N ARG A 11 9.79 -3.29 -6.19
CA ARG A 11 8.86 -2.35 -5.53
C ARG A 11 7.74 -3.10 -4.81
N ASP A 12 7.11 -4.06 -5.48
CA ASP A 12 6.03 -4.86 -4.89
C ASP A 12 6.45 -5.58 -3.61
N ARG A 13 7.65 -6.21 -3.61
CA ARG A 13 8.15 -6.93 -2.42
C ARG A 13 8.45 -5.98 -1.26
N ILE A 14 8.92 -4.76 -1.56
CA ILE A 14 9.15 -3.72 -0.54
C ILE A 14 7.82 -3.25 0.03
N VAL A 15 6.83 -3.00 -0.83
CA VAL A 15 5.49 -2.56 -0.42
C VAL A 15 4.82 -3.63 0.42
N GLU A 16 4.86 -4.91 0.02
CA GLU A 16 4.31 -6.03 0.78
C GLU A 16 4.92 -6.11 2.19
N ALA A 17 6.24 -6.03 2.31
CA ALA A 17 6.92 -6.04 3.60
C ALA A 17 6.60 -4.80 4.44
N ALA A 18 6.44 -3.63 3.81
CA ALA A 18 6.06 -2.41 4.49
C ALA A 18 4.59 -2.46 4.97
N SER A 19 3.66 -2.95 4.15
CA SER A 19 2.26 -3.15 4.52
C SER A 19 2.15 -4.07 5.73
N ALA A 20 2.82 -5.22 5.71
CA ALA A 20 2.82 -6.15 6.83
C ALA A 20 3.37 -5.52 8.12
N LEU A 21 4.40 -4.67 8.01
CA LEU A 21 4.97 -3.96 9.16
C LEU A 21 4.04 -2.87 9.69
N VAL A 22 3.36 -2.12 8.80
CA VAL A 22 2.35 -1.13 9.17
C VAL A 22 1.20 -1.81 9.90
N ASP A 23 0.67 -2.91 9.36
CA ASP A 23 -0.45 -3.64 9.95
C ASP A 23 -0.11 -4.18 11.34
N ALA A 24 1.11 -4.70 11.53
CA ALA A 24 1.54 -5.31 12.79
C ALA A 24 1.97 -4.28 13.85
N GLU A 25 2.74 -3.25 13.46
CA GLU A 25 3.48 -2.39 14.40
C GLU A 25 3.19 -0.88 14.22
N GLY A 26 2.43 -0.50 13.20
CA GLY A 26 2.09 0.90 12.91
C GLY A 26 3.12 1.64 12.06
N LEU A 27 2.81 2.90 11.71
CA LEU A 27 3.60 3.73 10.77
C LEU A 27 5.03 4.01 11.27
N ASP A 28 5.22 4.14 12.58
CA ASP A 28 6.52 4.48 13.16
C ASP A 28 7.54 3.33 13.06
N ALA A 29 7.07 2.08 12.96
CA ALA A 29 7.93 0.92 12.76
C ALA A 29 8.60 0.93 11.37
N VAL A 30 7.99 1.58 10.39
CA VAL A 30 8.53 1.67 9.03
C VAL A 30 9.72 2.60 8.98
N SER A 31 10.88 2.06 8.62
CA SER A 31 12.07 2.81 8.25
C SER A 31 12.84 2.03 7.18
N THR A 32 13.63 2.73 6.35
CA THR A 32 14.47 2.07 5.33
C THR A 32 15.42 1.07 5.96
N ARG A 33 15.98 1.37 7.15
CA ARG A 33 16.84 0.43 7.89
C ARG A 33 16.09 -0.83 8.34
N ARG A 34 14.89 -0.68 8.91
CA ARG A 34 14.07 -1.83 9.35
C ARG A 34 13.63 -2.67 8.17
N LEU A 35 13.17 -2.05 7.08
CA LEU A 35 12.78 -2.74 5.86
C LEU A 35 13.96 -3.50 5.23
N ALA A 36 15.15 -2.91 5.19
CA ALA A 36 16.34 -3.57 4.67
C ALA A 36 16.68 -4.83 5.48
N ALA A 37 16.58 -4.76 6.81
CA ALA A 37 16.78 -5.90 7.69
C ALA A 37 15.72 -7.00 7.49
N VAL A 38 14.44 -6.63 7.40
CA VAL A 38 13.33 -7.57 7.15
C VAL A 38 13.50 -8.27 5.80
N LEU A 39 13.92 -7.54 4.76
CA LEU A 39 14.09 -8.05 3.40
C LEU A 39 15.43 -8.77 3.17
N GLY A 40 16.37 -8.70 4.14
CA GLY A 40 17.70 -9.29 4.02
C GLY A 40 18.57 -8.61 2.95
N VAL A 41 18.41 -7.30 2.75
CA VAL A 41 19.13 -6.51 1.74
C VAL A 41 19.91 -5.37 2.38
N SER A 42 20.83 -4.76 1.63
CA SER A 42 21.52 -3.56 2.09
C SER A 42 20.59 -2.33 2.03
N GLY A 43 20.76 -1.39 2.97
CA GLY A 43 20.03 -0.12 2.97
C GLY A 43 20.09 0.63 1.62
N PRO A 44 21.26 0.80 0.99
CA PRO A 44 21.40 1.42 -0.33
C PRO A 44 20.53 0.79 -1.43
N SER A 45 20.27 -0.52 -1.36
CA SER A 45 19.44 -1.21 -2.35
C SER A 45 17.98 -0.74 -2.34
N LEU A 46 17.44 -0.31 -1.19
CA LEU A 46 16.08 0.24 -1.11
C LEU A 46 15.97 1.60 -1.80
N TYR A 47 17.02 2.42 -1.71
CA TYR A 47 17.03 3.76 -2.33
C TYR A 47 16.99 3.72 -3.86
N ASN A 48 17.29 2.57 -4.47
CA ASN A 48 17.11 2.35 -5.91
C ASN A 48 15.63 2.21 -6.30
N HIS A 49 14.74 1.93 -5.34
CA HIS A 49 13.31 1.72 -5.58
C HIS A 49 12.44 2.86 -5.03
N PHE A 50 12.82 3.43 -3.89
CA PHE A 50 12.10 4.51 -3.20
C PHE A 50 13.08 5.52 -2.62
N ARG A 51 12.81 6.80 -2.81
CA ARG A 51 13.70 7.89 -2.38
C ARG A 51 13.69 8.09 -0.87
N ASN A 52 12.56 7.83 -0.21
CA ASN A 52 12.37 8.05 1.22
C ASN A 52 11.26 7.15 1.80
N LYS A 53 11.02 7.28 3.11
CA LYS A 53 9.95 6.55 3.83
C LYS A 53 8.56 6.93 3.31
N ASP A 54 8.32 8.21 3.01
CA ASP A 54 7.01 8.70 2.62
C ASP A 54 6.55 8.08 1.31
N GLU A 55 7.42 7.96 0.30
CA GLU A 55 7.07 7.26 -0.95
C GLU A 55 6.74 5.77 -0.75
N ILE A 56 7.33 5.13 0.25
CA ILE A 56 7.00 3.74 0.59
C ILE A 56 5.60 3.70 1.21
N LEU A 57 5.29 4.63 2.12
CA LEU A 57 3.97 4.73 2.75
C LEU A 57 2.88 5.10 1.75
N ASP A 58 3.18 5.97 0.78
CA ASP A 58 2.26 6.30 -0.31
C ASP A 58 1.99 5.06 -1.17
N ALA A 59 3.02 4.28 -1.51
CA ALA A 59 2.84 3.04 -2.26
C ALA A 59 2.07 1.96 -1.48
N VAL A 60 2.22 1.92 -0.15
CA VAL A 60 1.38 1.08 0.73
C VAL A 60 -0.07 1.56 0.72
N ALA A 61 -0.29 2.87 0.79
CA ALA A 61 -1.63 3.47 0.71
C ALA A 61 -2.29 3.19 -0.65
N ASP A 62 -1.55 3.25 -1.75
CA ASP A 62 -2.03 2.86 -3.09
C ASP A 62 -2.41 1.38 -3.13
N ALA A 63 -1.58 0.49 -2.56
CA ALA A 63 -1.86 -0.94 -2.51
C ALA A 63 -3.13 -1.28 -1.71
N VAL A 64 -3.42 -0.54 -0.64
CA VAL A 64 -4.69 -0.65 0.10
C VAL A 64 -5.85 -0.07 -0.70
N SER A 65 -5.65 1.04 -1.39
CA SER A 65 -6.69 1.67 -2.23
C SER A 65 -7.14 0.79 -3.39
N VAL A 66 -6.26 -0.06 -3.93
CA VAL A 66 -6.61 -1.06 -4.96
C VAL A 66 -7.62 -2.11 -4.46
N GLN A 67 -7.73 -2.32 -3.14
CA GLN A 67 -8.72 -3.23 -2.55
C GLN A 67 -10.14 -2.65 -2.55
N VAL A 68 -10.28 -1.34 -2.79
CA VAL A 68 -11.56 -0.65 -2.85
C VAL A 68 -12.25 -1.00 -4.16
N ASP A 69 -13.42 -1.62 -4.04
CA ASP A 69 -14.25 -1.95 -5.19
C ASP A 69 -14.78 -0.66 -5.82
N LEU A 70 -14.59 -0.54 -7.13
CA LEU A 70 -15.05 0.57 -7.97
C LEU A 70 -15.99 0.08 -9.08
N SER A 71 -16.31 -1.22 -9.12
CA SER A 71 -17.14 -1.82 -10.16
C SER A 71 -18.54 -1.20 -10.24
N MET A 72 -19.05 -0.69 -9.11
CA MET A 72 -20.33 0.01 -9.04
C MET A 72 -20.38 1.34 -9.81
N PHE A 73 -19.23 1.86 -10.25
CA PHE A 73 -19.13 3.06 -11.08
C PHE A 73 -18.83 2.75 -12.55
N GLU A 74 -18.77 1.47 -12.94
CA GLU A 74 -18.61 1.10 -14.34
C GLU A 74 -19.84 1.49 -15.17
N ALA A 75 -19.63 1.89 -16.43
CA ALA A 75 -20.73 2.33 -17.31
C ALA A 75 -21.77 1.24 -17.61
N SER A 76 -21.41 -0.04 -17.42
CA SER A 76 -22.31 -1.19 -17.54
C SER A 76 -23.22 -1.38 -16.33
N ASP A 77 -22.95 -0.69 -15.22
CA ASP A 77 -23.76 -0.78 -14.02
C ASP A 77 -24.95 0.18 -14.10
N ALA A 78 -26.15 -0.36 -13.91
CA ALA A 78 -27.40 0.38 -14.05
C ALA A 78 -27.93 0.94 -12.71
N ARG A 79 -27.22 0.75 -11.59
CA ARG A 79 -27.67 1.19 -10.27
C ARG A 79 -27.74 2.72 -10.14
N ASP A 80 -28.58 3.22 -9.24
CA ASP A 80 -28.64 4.66 -8.95
C ASP A 80 -27.31 5.14 -8.36
N TRP A 81 -26.89 6.37 -8.68
CA TRP A 81 -25.61 6.89 -8.21
C TRP A 81 -25.50 6.93 -6.68
N ARG A 82 -26.61 7.04 -5.94
CA ARG A 82 -26.60 6.99 -4.47
C ARG A 82 -26.35 5.58 -3.95
N GLU A 83 -26.89 4.57 -4.64
CA GLU A 83 -26.64 3.17 -4.33
C GLU A 83 -25.18 2.80 -4.62
N ALA A 84 -24.65 3.23 -5.76
CA ALA A 84 -23.22 3.08 -6.08
C ALA A 84 -22.32 3.74 -5.02
N LEU A 85 -22.63 4.98 -4.61
CA LEU A 85 -21.84 5.68 -3.59
C LEU A 85 -21.89 4.98 -2.24
N HIS A 86 -23.05 4.41 -1.87
CA HIS A 86 -23.21 3.65 -0.63
C HIS A 86 -22.34 2.38 -0.65
N ASP A 87 -22.39 1.59 -1.73
CA ASP A 87 -21.61 0.36 -1.85
C ASP A 87 -20.11 0.63 -1.88
N TRP A 88 -19.71 1.69 -2.59
CA TRP A 88 -18.33 2.16 -2.57
C TRP A 88 -17.88 2.54 -1.16
N ALA A 89 -18.70 3.29 -0.41
CA ALA A 89 -18.36 3.70 0.96
C ALA A 89 -18.21 2.49 1.90
N LEU A 90 -19.02 1.44 1.73
CA LEU A 90 -18.88 0.19 2.45
C LEU A 90 -17.57 -0.52 2.12
N SER A 91 -17.21 -0.60 0.82
CA SER A 91 -15.95 -1.20 0.37
C SER A 91 -14.74 -0.41 0.88
N TYR A 92 -14.78 0.91 0.78
CA TYR A 92 -13.74 1.80 1.30
C TYR A 92 -13.56 1.62 2.81
N ARG A 93 -14.66 1.61 3.57
CA ARG A 93 -14.63 1.36 5.01
C ARG A 93 -14.04 -0.02 5.34
N ALA A 94 -14.34 -1.06 4.57
CA ALA A 94 -13.79 -2.39 4.77
C ALA A 94 -12.27 -2.41 4.58
N ALA A 95 -11.75 -1.76 3.54
CA ALA A 95 -10.30 -1.63 3.32
C ALA A 95 -9.61 -0.88 4.46
N LEU A 96 -10.18 0.25 4.92
CA LEU A 96 -9.64 1.01 6.05
C LEU A 96 -9.70 0.21 7.37
N ALA A 97 -10.73 -0.60 7.57
CA ALA A 97 -10.87 -1.44 8.76
C ALA A 97 -9.89 -2.62 8.77
N ALA A 98 -9.51 -3.13 7.60
CA ALA A 98 -8.48 -4.15 7.45
C ALA A 98 -7.07 -3.59 7.72
N HIS A 99 -6.85 -2.30 7.39
CA HIS A 99 -5.56 -1.62 7.51
C HIS A 99 -5.66 -0.34 8.35
N PRO A 100 -6.03 -0.40 9.65
CA PRO A 100 -6.32 0.80 10.44
C PRO A 100 -5.09 1.70 10.62
N HIS A 101 -3.88 1.14 10.61
CA HIS A 101 -2.66 1.89 10.81
C HIS A 101 -2.23 2.74 9.60
N ILE A 102 -2.68 2.43 8.38
CA ILE A 102 -2.38 3.26 7.19
C ILE A 102 -3.37 4.43 7.02
N VAL A 103 -4.50 4.43 7.75
CA VAL A 103 -5.54 5.46 7.66
C VAL A 103 -4.98 6.89 7.77
N PRO A 104 -4.02 7.22 8.66
CA PRO A 104 -3.47 8.57 8.74
C PRO A 104 -2.69 9.02 7.48
N VAL A 105 -2.29 8.11 6.60
CA VAL A 105 -1.68 8.43 5.29
C VAL A 105 -2.79 8.71 4.28
N LEU A 106 -3.76 7.80 4.17
CA LEU A 106 -4.91 7.91 3.26
C LEU A 106 -5.79 9.14 3.54
N ALA A 107 -6.06 9.42 4.81
CA ALA A 107 -6.97 10.49 5.23
C ALA A 107 -6.48 11.90 4.88
N ARG A 108 -5.19 12.06 4.57
CA ARG A 108 -4.63 13.37 4.26
C ARG A 108 -4.75 13.76 2.77
N GLY A 109 -5.27 12.87 1.93
CA GLY A 109 -5.53 13.11 0.50
C GLY A 109 -4.28 13.05 -0.39
N PRO A 110 -4.48 12.96 -1.73
CA PRO A 110 -3.38 12.92 -2.69
C PRO A 110 -2.61 14.24 -2.77
N GLY A 111 -1.31 14.18 -3.06
CA GLY A 111 -0.50 15.34 -3.44
C GLY A 111 0.18 16.08 -2.29
N ARG A 112 0.82 15.35 -1.37
CA ARG A 112 1.87 15.98 -0.54
C ARG A 112 3.07 16.40 -1.36
#